data_AF-A0A350QN41-F1
#
_entry.id   AF-A0A350QN41-F1
#
_cell.length_a   1.000
_cell.length_b   1.000
_cell.length_c   1.000
_cell.angle_alpha   90.00
_cell.angle_beta   90.00
_cell.angle_gamma   90.00
#
_symmetry.space_group_name_H-M   'P 1'
#
loop_
_entity.id
_entity.type
_entity.pdbx_description
1 polymer ?
#
loop_
_entity_poly.entity_id
_entity_poly.type
_entity_poly.pdbx_seq_one_letter_code
_entity_poly.pdbx_strand_id
1 'polypeptide(L)' 'SPMVGTFYASPSPDKPTFIKVGDTIDAETVVCLVEAMKIFNEI' A
#
# COMPACT_ATOMS: atom_id res chain seq x y z
N SER A 1 7.72 -9.46 5.92
CA SER A 1 6.48 -9.47 5.13
C SER A 1 6.10 -10.92 4.86
N PRO A 2 4.99 -11.46 5.39
CA PRO A 2 4.67 -12.89 5.27
C PRO A 2 3.99 -13.25 3.94
N MET A 3 3.75 -12.28 3.05
CA MET A 3 3.19 -12.51 1.72
C MET A 3 4.21 -12.12 0.64
N VAL A 4 4.44 -13.03 -0.30
CA VAL A 4 5.23 -12.78 -1.52
C VAL A 4 4.30 -12.11 -2.53
N GLY A 5 4.61 -10.88 -2.93
CA GLY A 5 3.76 -10.08 -3.82
C GLY A 5 4.45 -8.81 -4.31
N THR A 6 3.78 -8.11 -5.22
CA THR A 6 4.21 -6.80 -5.74
C THR A 6 3.74 -5.71 -4.79
N PHE A 7 4.68 -4.88 -4.31
CA PHE A 7 4.38 -3.75 -3.44
C PHE A 7 4.09 -2.49 -4.27
N TYR A 8 3.02 -1.80 -3.92
CA TYR A 8 2.63 -0.53 -4.50
C TYR A 8 2.49 0.53 -3.40
N ALA A 9 3.32 1.57 -3.48
CA ALA A 9 3.24 2.73 -2.60
C ALA A 9 2.13 3.72 -2.98
N SER A 10 1.55 3.57 -4.18
CA SER A 10 0.45 4.39 -4.68
C SER A 10 -0.59 3.50 -5.38
N PRO A 11 -1.88 3.91 -5.39
CA PRO A 11 -2.94 3.14 -6.04
C PRO A 11 -2.83 3.15 -7.57
N SER A 12 -2.05 4.08 -8.15
CA SER A 12 -1.80 4.20 -9.58
C SER A 12 -0.50 5.00 -9.79
N PRO A 13 0.22 4.82 -10.92
CA PRO A 13 1.46 5.55 -11.20
C PRO A 13 1.27 7.08 -11.23
N ASP A 14 0.09 7.56 -11.62
CA ASP A 14 -0.24 8.99 -11.71
C ASP A 14 -0.81 9.55 -10.40
N LYS A 15 -1.03 8.72 -9.38
CA LYS A 15 -1.61 9.12 -8.09
C LYS A 15 -0.54 9.25 -7.02
N PRO A 16 -0.74 10.17 -6.03
CA PRO A 16 0.18 10.29 -4.91
C PRO A 16 0.26 8.99 -4.11
N THR A 17 1.36 8.82 -3.38
CA THR A 17 1.53 7.69 -2.46
C THR A 17 0.48 7.72 -1.36
N PHE A 18 0.12 6.54 -0.85
CA PHE A 18 -0.85 6.41 0.23
C PHE A 18 -0.45 7.19 1.48
N ILE A 19 0.84 7.16 1.81
CA ILE A 19 1.44 7.92 2.90
C ILE A 19 2.76 8.54 2.49
N LYS A 20 3.22 9.54 3.25
CA LYS A 20 4.58 10.10 3.16
C LYS A 20 5.32 9.93 4.49
N VAL A 21 6.65 10.00 4.41
CA VAL A 21 7.50 9.98 5.60
C VAL A 21 7.18 11.20 6.46
N GLY A 22 6.69 10.96 7.67
CA GLY A 22 6.28 12.00 8.61
C GLY A 22 4.77 12.18 8.77
N ASP A 23 3.95 11.49 7.97
CA ASP A 23 2.50 11.46 8.19
C ASP A 23 2.16 10.67 9.46
N THR A 24 1.16 11.15 10.20
CA THR A 24 0.56 10.41 11.32
C THR A 24 -0.46 9.45 10.74
N ILE A 25 -0.32 8.16 11.04
CA ILE A 25 -1.22 7.10 10.59
C ILE A 25 -2.01 6.51 11.75
N ASP A 26 -3.26 6.14 11.48
CA ASP A 26 -4.14 5.42 12.41
C ASP A 26 -4.38 3.99 11.92
N ALA A 27 -4.97 3.13 12.76
CA ALA A 27 -5.20 1.71 12.45
C ALA A 27 -6.10 1.47 11.21
N GLU A 28 -6.85 2.48 10.76
CA GLU A 28 -7.69 2.43 9.56
C GLU A 28 -7.00 3.02 8.33
N THR A 29 -5.76 3.50 8.46
CA THR A 29 -5.04 4.15 7.37
C THR A 29 -4.39 3.13 6.47
N VAL A 30 -4.77 3.15 5.20
CA VAL A 30 -4.10 2.35 4.16
C VAL A 30 -2.72 2.95 3.90
N VAL A 31 -1.68 2.15 4.15
CA VAL A 31 -0.26 2.50 4.01
C VAL A 31 0.27 2.04 2.65
N CYS A 32 -0.19 0.89 2.15
CA CYS A 32 0.27 0.35 0.87
C CYS A 32 -0.68 -0.71 0.30
N LEU A 33 -0.49 -1.01 -0.98
CA LEU A 33 -1.19 -2.09 -1.65
C LEU A 33 -0.21 -3.23 -1.97
N VAL A 34 -0.60 -4.46 -1.67
CA VAL A 34 0.19 -5.66 -1.97
C VAL A 34 -0.59 -6.53 -2.93
N GLU A 35 -0.04 -6.77 -4.12
CA GLU A 35 -0.58 -7.71 -5.09
C GLU A 35 0.05 -9.09 -4.90
N ALA A 36 -0.75 -10.09 -4.52
CA ALA A 36 -0.33 -11.48 -4.45
C ALA A 36 -1.24 -12.35 -5.33
N MET A 37 -0.70 -12.93 -6.40
CA MET A 37 -1.41 -13.86 -7.29
C MET A 37 -2.77 -13.31 -7.79
N LYS A 38 -2.80 -12.05 -8.27
CA LYS A 38 -3.99 -11.29 -8.72
C LYS A 38 -4.95 -10.82 -7.62
N ILE A 39 -4.61 -11.03 -6.35
CA ILE A 39 -5.35 -10.48 -5.21
C ILE A 39 -4.66 -9.20 -4.75
N PHE A 40 -5.43 -8.12 -4.62
CA PHE A 40 -4.95 -6.84 -4.11
C PHE A 40 -5.36 -6.69 -2.66
N ASN A 41 -4.37 -6.62 -1.76
CA ASN A 41 -4.57 -6.42 -0.32
C ASN A 41 -4.17 -5.00 0.05
N GLU A 42 -5.09 -4.26 0.66
CA GLU A 42 -4.83 -2.96 1.28
C GLU A 42 -4.31 -3.21 2.70
N ILE A 43 -3.13 -2.66 2.99
CA ILE A 43 -2.41 -2.79 4.27
C ILE A 43 -2.28 -1.41 4.88
#